data_AF-A0A957L5W1-F1
#
_entry.id   AF-A0A957L5W1-F1
#
_cell.length_a   1.000
_cell.length_b   1.000
_cell.length_c   1.000
_cell.angle_alpha   90.00
_cell.angle_beta   90.00
_cell.angle_gamma   90.00
#
_symmetry.space_group_name_H-M   'P 1'
#
loop_
_entity.id
_entity.type
_entity.pdbx_description
1 polymer ?
#
loop_
_entity_poly.entity_id
_entity_poly.type
_entity_poly.pdbx_seq_one_letter_code
_entity_poly.pdbx_strand_id
1 'polypeptide(L)'
;DSIRHGIGMIHQHFMLVDNLTVAENVALGLKSSRGVRLDLDRVSARIRELADKYSLEINPQAIISNLAVGQRQRVEIIKALYRGAALLVLDEPTAVLTPQEVDELFV
;
A
#
# COMPACT_ATOMS: atom_id res chain seq x y z
N ASP A 1 -17.12 4.90 -10.54
CA ASP A 1 -15.72 4.64 -10.15
C ASP A 1 -15.70 3.62 -9.02
N SER A 2 -15.00 2.52 -9.19
CA SER A 2 -14.95 1.36 -8.27
C SER A 2 -14.35 1.71 -6.91
N ILE A 3 -13.41 2.67 -6.88
CA ILE A 3 -12.78 3.18 -5.65
C ILE A 3 -13.82 3.80 -4.70
N ARG A 4 -14.81 4.52 -5.24
CA ARG A 4 -15.90 5.11 -4.44
C ARG A 4 -16.81 4.07 -3.79
N HIS A 5 -16.77 2.83 -4.28
CA HIS A 5 -17.51 1.70 -3.73
C HIS A 5 -16.62 0.82 -2.84
N GLY A 6 -15.41 1.27 -2.51
CA GLY A 6 -14.46 0.54 -1.67
C GLY A 6 -13.81 -0.64 -2.39
N ILE A 7 -13.79 -0.67 -3.73
CA ILE A 7 -13.09 -1.73 -4.47
C ILE A 7 -11.72 -1.19 -4.92
N GLY A 8 -10.66 -1.78 -4.39
CA GLY A 8 -9.28 -1.54 -4.80
C GLY A 8 -8.79 -2.62 -5.75
N MET A 9 -8.02 -2.25 -6.76
CA MET A 9 -7.39 -3.18 -7.70
C MET A 9 -5.88 -3.12 -7.55
N ILE A 10 -5.22 -4.27 -7.57
CA ILE A 10 -3.77 -4.41 -7.59
C ILE A 10 -3.38 -5.08 -8.91
N HIS A 11 -2.51 -4.41 -9.66
CA HIS A 11 -2.12 -4.81 -11.01
C HIS A 11 -0.85 -5.66 -11.02
N GLN A 12 -0.63 -6.40 -12.11
CA GLN A 12 0.58 -7.19 -12.36
C GLN A 12 1.87 -6.34 -12.38
N HIS A 13 1.80 -5.12 -12.93
CA HIS A 13 2.88 -4.15 -12.88
C HIS A 13 2.68 -3.21 -11.69
N PHE A 14 3.70 -3.05 -10.84
CA PHE A 14 3.64 -2.13 -9.71
C PHE A 14 3.39 -0.70 -10.19
N MET A 15 2.41 -0.04 -9.57
CA MET A 15 2.11 1.38 -9.80
C MET A 15 2.82 2.21 -8.72
N LEU A 16 4.10 1.92 -8.51
CA LEU A 16 5.00 2.54 -7.55
C LEU A 16 6.10 3.30 -8.29
N VAL A 17 6.50 4.43 -7.73
CA VAL A 17 7.62 5.24 -8.19
C VAL A 17 8.87 4.79 -7.43
N ASP A 18 9.85 4.24 -8.15
CA ASP A 18 11.02 3.55 -7.58
C ASP A 18 11.90 4.43 -6.68
N ASN A 19 12.05 5.72 -7.01
CA ASN A 19 12.93 6.63 -6.31
C ASN A 19 12.28 7.33 -5.10
N LEU A 20 11.01 7.03 -4.81
CA LEU A 20 10.29 7.57 -3.68
C LEU A 20 10.24 6.57 -2.53
N THR A 21 10.03 7.08 -1.32
CA THR A 21 9.73 6.26 -0.15
C THR A 21 8.34 5.62 -0.26
N VAL A 22 8.08 4.62 0.58
CA VAL A 22 6.73 4.06 0.76
C VAL A 22 5.73 5.15 1.13
N ALA A 23 6.05 6.00 2.11
CA ALA A 23 5.15 7.07 2.56
C ALA A 23 4.82 8.05 1.43
N GLU A 24 5.81 8.45 0.63
CA GLU A 24 5.59 9.32 -0.53
C GLU A 24 4.71 8.63 -1.58
N ASN A 25 4.96 7.37 -1.90
CA ASN A 25 4.16 6.60 -2.85
C ASN A 25 2.68 6.47 -2.46
N VAL A 26 2.41 6.28 -1.17
CA VAL A 26 1.04 6.22 -0.64
C VAL A 26 0.40 7.60 -0.63
N ALA A 27 1.16 8.64 -0.30
CA ALA A 27 0.71 10.02 -0.28
C ALA A 27 0.40 10.59 -1.68
N LEU A 28 1.05 10.05 -2.73
CA LEU A 28 0.85 10.49 -4.10
C LEU A 28 -0.62 10.45 -4.52
N GLY A 29 -1.11 11.60 -4.98
CA GLY A 29 -2.50 11.80 -5.44
C GLY A 29 -3.52 12.01 -4.31
N LEU A 30 -3.10 12.00 -3.04
CA LEU A 30 -3.97 12.34 -1.92
C LEU A 30 -4.02 13.86 -1.70
N LYS A 31 -5.18 14.34 -1.24
CA LYS A 31 -5.30 15.72 -0.75
C LYS A 31 -4.50 15.86 0.54
N SER A 32 -3.70 16.92 0.64
CA SER A 32 -2.94 17.25 1.84
C SER A 32 -3.57 18.40 2.61
N SER A 33 -3.51 18.33 3.94
CA SER A 33 -3.90 19.42 4.83
C SER A 33 -2.92 20.60 4.77
N ARG A 34 -1.69 20.37 4.31
CA ARG A 34 -0.64 21.39 4.12
C ARG A 34 -0.62 21.98 2.70
N GLY A 35 -1.73 21.89 1.96
CA GLY A 35 -1.85 22.41 0.60
C GLY A 35 -1.00 21.61 -0.39
N VAL A 36 0.07 22.23 -0.92
CA VAL A 36 0.95 21.63 -1.95
C VAL A 36 1.96 20.63 -1.36
N ARG A 37 2.22 20.69 -0.05
CA ARG A 37 3.17 19.78 0.63
C ARG A 37 2.49 18.50 1.06
N LEU A 38 3.20 17.37 1.07
CA LEU A 38 2.66 16.09 1.55
C LEU A 38 2.63 16.00 3.09
N ASP A 39 1.60 15.37 3.64
CA ASP A 39 1.46 15.09 5.09
C ASP A 39 2.19 13.80 5.49
N LEU A 40 3.49 13.71 5.17
CA LEU A 40 4.25 12.45 5.30
C LEU A 40 4.27 11.88 6.73
N ASP A 41 4.25 12.72 7.77
CA ASP A 41 4.19 12.27 9.16
C ASP A 41 2.88 11.51 9.44
N ARG A 42 1.76 12.07 9.00
CA ARG A 42 0.41 11.50 9.16
C ARG A 42 0.27 10.23 8.33
N VAL A 43 0.73 10.28 7.08
CA VAL A 43 0.71 9.13 6.17
C VAL A 43 1.55 8.00 6.76
N SER A 44 2.76 8.30 7.25
CA SER A 44 3.63 7.30 7.88
C SER A 44 3.02 6.69 9.13
N ALA A 45 2.39 7.48 10.00
CA ALA A 45 1.70 6.97 11.19
C ALA A 45 0.57 6.01 10.81
N ARG A 46 -0.25 6.38 9.82
CA ARG A 46 -1.36 5.56 9.35
C ARG A 46 -0.90 4.30 8.60
N ILE A 47 0.22 4.37 7.86
CA ILE A 47 0.83 3.19 7.25
C ILE A 47 1.22 2.19 8.33
N ARG A 48 1.86 2.63 9.42
CA ARG A 48 2.23 1.73 10.52
C ARG A 48 1.00 1.08 11.16
N GLU A 49 -0.04 1.86 11.42
CA GLU A 49 -1.30 1.33 11.96
C GLU A 49 -1.92 0.24 11.06
N LEU A 50 -1.94 0.47 9.74
CA LEU A 50 -2.43 -0.52 8.78
C LEU A 50 -1.51 -1.74 8.67
N ALA A 51 -0.19 -1.50 8.67
CA ALA A 51 0.81 -2.57 8.65
C ALA A 51 0.65 -3.49 9.86
N ASP A 52 0.52 -2.93 11.05
CA ASP A 52 0.34 -3.69 12.29
C ASP A 52 -1.00 -4.42 12.31
N LYS A 53 -2.08 -3.77 11.84
CA LYS A 53 -3.43 -4.36 11.82
C LYS A 53 -3.55 -5.57 10.91
N TYR A 54 -2.86 -5.57 9.77
CA TYR A 54 -2.97 -6.60 8.73
C TYR A 54 -1.69 -7.43 8.60
N SER A 55 -0.77 -7.34 9.57
CA SER A 55 0.55 -8.03 9.56
C SER A 55 1.39 -7.75 8.30
N LEU A 56 1.22 -6.59 7.68
CA LEU A 56 1.95 -6.16 6.47
C LEU A 56 3.22 -5.39 6.84
N GLU A 57 4.23 -6.09 7.37
CA GLU A 57 5.49 -5.46 7.79
C GLU A 57 6.13 -4.63 6.68
N ILE A 58 6.07 -3.30 6.81
CA ILE A 58 6.64 -2.33 5.87
C ILE A 58 7.16 -1.12 6.62
N ASN A 59 8.36 -0.66 6.26
CA ASN A 59 8.91 0.60 6.73
C ASN A 59 8.44 1.77 5.84
N PRO A 60 7.70 2.78 6.36
CA PRO A 60 7.27 3.95 5.59
C PRO A 60 8.42 4.76 4.96
N GLN A 61 9.63 4.66 5.53
CA GLN A 61 10.81 5.41 5.11
C GLN A 61 11.70 4.65 4.11
N ALA A 62 11.37 3.39 3.79
CA ALA A 62 12.12 2.64 2.80
C ALA A 62 11.87 3.17 1.39
N ILE A 63 12.92 3.26 0.58
CA ILE A 63 12.84 3.58 -0.85
C ILE A 63 12.35 2.35 -1.61
N ILE A 64 11.38 2.53 -2.53
CA ILE A 64 10.75 1.42 -3.26
C ILE A 64 11.77 0.57 -4.03
N SER A 65 12.77 1.19 -4.65
CA SER A 65 13.80 0.46 -5.41
C SER A 65 14.57 -0.57 -4.57
N ASN A 66 14.67 -0.35 -3.26
CA ASN A 66 15.37 -1.24 -2.32
C ASN A 66 14.50 -2.39 -1.80
N LEU A 67 13.20 -2.38 -2.10
CA LEU A 67 12.25 -3.38 -1.62
C LEU A 67 12.26 -4.62 -2.51
N ALA A 68 12.24 -5.79 -1.86
CA ALA A 68 11.97 -7.05 -2.53
C ALA A 68 10.57 -7.04 -3.16
N VAL A 69 10.33 -7.89 -4.16
CA VAL A 69 9.05 -7.96 -4.88
C VAL A 69 7.86 -8.13 -3.93
N GLY A 70 7.97 -9.00 -2.91
CA GLY A 70 6.95 -9.17 -1.87
C GLY A 70 6.68 -7.92 -1.06
N GLN A 71 7.73 -7.21 -0.66
CA GLN A 71 7.56 -5.94 0.05
C GLN A 71 6.88 -4.89 -0.82
N ARG A 72 7.20 -4.81 -2.13
CA ARG A 72 6.51 -3.92 -3.08
C ARG A 72 5.02 -4.27 -3.21
N GLN A 73 4.67 -5.55 -3.21
CA GLN A 73 3.26 -5.97 -3.23
C GLN A 73 2.53 -5.55 -1.95
N ARG A 74 3.15 -5.74 -0.77
CA ARG A 74 2.59 -5.24 0.49
C ARG A 74 2.35 -3.71 0.43
N VAL A 75 3.22 -2.94 -0.25
CA VAL A 75 3.02 -1.49 -0.42
C VAL A 75 1.78 -1.19 -1.25
N GLU A 76 1.54 -1.92 -2.34
CA GLU A 76 0.31 -1.77 -3.14
C GLU A 76 -0.95 -2.10 -2.32
N ILE A 77 -0.90 -3.16 -1.51
CA ILE A 77 -1.99 -3.51 -0.59
C ILE A 77 -2.23 -2.37 0.40
N ILE A 78 -1.19 -1.88 1.07
CA ILE A 78 -1.29 -0.75 2.01
C ILE A 78 -1.85 0.49 1.33
N LYS A 79 -1.43 0.80 0.10
CA LYS A 79 -1.92 1.96 -0.67
C LYS A 79 -3.41 1.84 -0.97
N ALA A 80 -3.89 0.66 -1.32
CA ALA A 80 -5.31 0.40 -1.54
C ALA A 80 -6.13 0.49 -0.24
N LEU A 81 -5.65 -0.14 0.83
CA LEU A 81 -6.27 -0.08 2.16
C LEU A 81 -6.32 1.35 2.71
N TYR A 82 -5.26 2.13 2.54
CA TYR A 82 -5.20 3.53 2.94
C TYR A 82 -6.30 4.36 2.27
N ARG A 83 -6.63 4.04 1.01
CA ARG A 83 -7.68 4.72 0.23
C ARG A 83 -9.10 4.22 0.56
N GLY A 84 -9.24 3.32 1.53
CA GLY A 84 -10.52 2.81 1.99
C GLY A 84 -11.05 1.64 1.17
N ALA A 85 -10.17 0.86 0.52
CA ALA A 85 -10.59 -0.39 -0.10
C ALA A 85 -11.12 -1.36 0.97
N ALA A 86 -12.37 -1.80 0.81
CA ALA A 86 -13.04 -2.85 1.56
C ALA A 86 -12.97 -4.21 0.85
N LEU A 87 -12.79 -4.19 -0.48
CA LEU A 87 -12.56 -5.37 -1.32
C LEU A 87 -11.33 -5.13 -2.19
N LEU A 88 -10.38 -6.07 -2.16
CA LEU A 88 -9.20 -6.04 -3.02
C LEU A 88 -9.35 -7.08 -4.14
N VAL A 89 -9.19 -6.62 -5.38
CA VAL A 89 -9.09 -7.48 -6.56
C VAL A 89 -7.63 -7.55 -6.96
N LEU A 90 -7.07 -8.76 -6.91
CA LEU A 90 -5.71 -9.05 -7.33
C LEU A 90 -5.75 -9.64 -8.73
N ASP A 91 -5.03 -9.02 -9.67
CA ASP A 91 -4.85 -9.58 -11.01
C ASP A 91 -3.57 -10.43 -11.03
N GLU A 92 -3.71 -11.74 -11.21
CA GLU A 92 -2.63 -12.76 -11.13
C GLU A 92 -1.75 -12.72 -9.85
N PRO A 93 -2.31 -12.92 -8.63
CA PRO A 93 -1.54 -12.82 -7.38
C PRO A 93 -0.54 -13.95 -7.12
N THR A 94 -0.50 -14.96 -7.99
CA THR A 94 0.16 -16.25 -7.77
C THR A 94 1.68 -16.19 -7.60
N ALA A 95 2.32 -15.04 -7.79
CA ALA A 95 3.78 -14.97 -7.82
C ALA A 95 4.44 -14.61 -6.49
N VAL A 96 3.74 -14.09 -5.47
CA VAL A 96 4.47 -13.31 -4.44
C VAL A 96 3.91 -13.35 -3.00
N LEU A 97 2.65 -13.77 -2.74
CA LEU A 97 2.18 -14.03 -1.37
C LEU A 97 2.22 -15.53 -1.07
N THR A 98 2.94 -15.90 -0.02
CA THR A 98 2.87 -17.25 0.52
C THR A 98 1.47 -17.49 1.12
N PRO A 99 0.94 -18.73 1.13
CA PRO A 99 -0.38 -19.02 1.69
C PRO A 99 -0.58 -18.49 3.11
N GLN A 100 0.49 -18.48 3.90
CA GLN A 100 0.50 -17.99 5.27
C GLN A 100 0.27 -16.48 5.38
N GLU A 101 0.81 -15.68 4.43
CA GLU A 101 0.57 -14.23 4.37
C GLU A 101 -0.85 -13.89 3.88
N VAL A 102 -1.46 -14.79 3.09
CA VAL A 102 -2.86 -14.64 2.66
C VAL A 102 -3.79 -14.83 3.85
N ASP A 103 -3.59 -15.89 4.63
CA ASP A 103 -4.45 -16.17 5.79
C ASP A 103 -4.44 -15.02 6.81
N GLU A 104 -3.29 -14.38 7.05
CA GLU A 104 -3.16 -13.22 7.96
C GLU A 104 -3.89 -11.95 7.48
N LEU A 105 -4.17 -11.84 6.17
CA LEU A 105 -4.82 -10.68 5.56
C LEU A 105 -6.35 -10.72 5.65
N PHE A 106 -6.93 -11.90 5.90
CA PHE A 106 -8.39 -12.14 5.83
C PHE A 106 -9.03 -12.58 7.17
N VAL A 107 -8.31 -12.47 8.30
CA VAL A 107 -8.85 -12.73 9.65
C VAL A 107 -9.62 -11.53 10.21
#